data_AF-A0A4C1STQ0-F1
#
_entry.id   AF-A0A4C1STQ0-F1
#
_cell.length_a   1.000
_cell.length_b   1.000
_cell.length_c   1.000
_cell.angle_alpha   90.00
_cell.angle_beta   90.00
_cell.angle_gamma   90.00
#
_symmetry.space_group_name_H-M   'P 1'
#
loop_
_entity.id
_entity.type
_entity.pdbx_description
1 polymer ?
#
loop_
_entity_poly.entity_id
_entity_poly.type
_entity_poly.pdbx_seq_one_letter_code
_entity_poly.pdbx_strand_id
1 'polypeptide(L)'
;MDAAIMNGYDLNAGCVSVARDIMHPISLARSVMDKTRHTYLAGEGAMAYAQTEGFEILPKGALVTENAKKALDEFKTNYANVSQFLEEASLASPGTVGAVAIDAFGNVAAATSTGGITGKMAGRIGDSSLLGGGTLC
;
A
#
# COMPACT_ATOMS: atom_id res chain seq x y z
N MET A 1 3.14 3.30 2.59
CA MET A 1 2.71 2.17 1.76
C MET A 1 1.27 1.90 2.08
N ASP A 2 0.53 1.48 1.06
CA ASP A 2 -0.90 1.26 1.12
C ASP A 2 -1.16 -0.19 0.66
N ALA A 3 -1.96 -0.95 1.41
CA ALA A 3 -2.30 -2.33 1.06
C ALA A 3 -3.70 -2.72 1.54
N ALA A 4 -4.36 -3.62 0.81
CA ALA A 4 -5.61 -4.23 1.23
C ALA A 4 -5.67 -5.71 0.83
N ILE A 5 -6.41 -6.49 1.61
CA ILE A 5 -6.79 -7.87 1.34
C ILE A 5 -8.27 -8.05 1.64
N MET A 6 -8.95 -8.85 0.82
CA MET A 6 -10.37 -9.16 0.98
C MET A 6 -10.61 -10.66 0.76
N ASN A 7 -11.50 -11.22 1.58
CA ASN A 7 -12.04 -12.56 1.45
C ASN A 7 -13.44 -12.50 0.82
N GLY A 8 -13.63 -13.12 -0.33
CA GLY A 8 -14.89 -13.11 -1.07
C GLY A 8 -15.97 -14.00 -0.45
N TYR A 9 -15.62 -14.90 0.46
CA TYR A 9 -16.59 -15.79 1.12
C TYR A 9 -17.54 -15.03 2.07
N ASP A 10 -16.99 -14.15 2.90
CA ASP A 10 -17.74 -13.40 3.94
C ASP A 10 -17.60 -11.88 3.80
N LEU A 11 -16.93 -11.41 2.75
CA LEU A 11 -16.58 -10.01 2.50
C LEU A 11 -15.71 -9.38 3.58
N ASN A 12 -15.10 -10.18 4.47
CA ASN A 12 -14.18 -9.65 5.47
C ASN A 12 -12.93 -9.11 4.78
N ALA A 13 -12.40 -8.01 5.31
CA ALA A 13 -11.32 -7.27 4.68
C ALA A 13 -10.44 -6.55 5.70
N GLY A 14 -9.20 -6.31 5.29
CA GLY A 14 -8.25 -5.53 6.06
C GLY A 14 -7.45 -4.61 5.16
N CYS A 15 -7.27 -3.38 5.60
CA CYS A 15 -6.68 -2.29 4.84
C CYS A 15 -5.73 -1.49 5.72
N VAL A 16 -4.59 -1.09 5.16
CA VAL A 16 -3.68 -0.12 5.76
C VAL A 16 -3.25 0.94 4.78
N SER A 17 -3.07 2.17 5.26
CA SER A 17 -2.49 3.25 4.47
C SER A 17 -1.46 4.06 5.23
N VAL A 18 -0.57 4.69 4.47
CA VAL A 18 0.49 5.54 5.02
C VAL A 18 1.34 4.75 6.04
N ALA A 19 1.37 3.41 5.92
CA ALA A 19 2.23 2.55 6.72
C ALA A 19 3.68 2.78 6.29
N ARG A 20 4.60 2.80 7.25
CA ARG A 20 6.01 3.14 7.04
C ARG A 20 6.87 2.13 7.77
N ASP A 21 8.06 1.89 7.24
CA ASP A 21 9.08 1.07 7.89
C ASP A 21 8.64 -0.36 8.26
N ILE A 22 7.70 -0.95 7.52
CA ILE A 22 7.26 -2.35 7.67
C ILE A 22 7.52 -3.08 6.36
N MET A 23 8.21 -4.22 6.40
CA MET A 23 8.61 -4.94 5.19
C MET A 23 7.42 -5.42 4.34
N HIS A 24 6.34 -5.86 4.99
CA HIS A 24 5.18 -6.45 4.32
C HIS A 24 3.86 -5.77 4.75
N PRO A 25 3.47 -4.64 4.12
CA PRO A 25 2.21 -3.96 4.40
C PRO A 25 0.98 -4.86 4.25
N ILE A 26 1.02 -5.81 3.31
CA ILE A 26 -0.09 -6.74 3.09
C ILE A 26 -0.31 -7.69 4.27
N SER A 27 0.76 -8.07 4.99
CA SER A 27 0.66 -8.87 6.21
C SER A 27 0.03 -8.07 7.35
N LEU A 28 0.31 -6.76 7.43
CA LEU A 28 -0.36 -5.88 8.39
C LEU A 28 -1.84 -5.72 8.06
N ALA A 29 -2.18 -5.51 6.78
CA ALA A 29 -3.57 -5.49 6.31
C ALA A 29 -4.31 -6.80 6.68
N ARG A 30 -3.67 -7.96 6.46
CA ARG A 30 -4.22 -9.25 6.88
C ARG A 30 -4.44 -9.34 8.40
N SER A 31 -3.49 -8.85 9.19
CA SER A 31 -3.65 -8.79 10.65
C SER A 31 -4.81 -7.90 11.08
N VAL A 32 -5.06 -6.78 10.39
CA VAL A 32 -6.24 -5.92 10.65
C VAL A 32 -7.53 -6.72 10.43
N MET A 33 -7.62 -7.46 9.32
CA MET A 33 -8.77 -8.31 8.98
C MET A 33 -9.05 -9.40 10.01
N ASP A 34 -8.00 -10.11 10.44
CA ASP A 34 -8.15 -11.32 11.26
C ASP A 34 -8.31 -11.02 12.76
N LYS A 35 -7.72 -9.91 13.26
CA LYS A 35 -7.55 -9.69 14.70
C LYS A 35 -8.25 -8.46 15.24
N THR A 36 -8.89 -7.67 14.40
CA THR A 36 -9.60 -6.46 14.83
C THR A 36 -11.05 -6.46 14.35
N ARG A 37 -11.88 -5.65 15.00
CA ARG A 37 -13.24 -5.36 14.52
C ARG A 37 -13.28 -4.29 13.42
N HIS A 38 -12.13 -3.81 12.98
CA HIS A 38 -11.98 -2.68 12.07
C HIS A 38 -11.48 -3.17 10.72
N THR A 39 -11.91 -2.50 9.66
CA THR A 39 -11.48 -2.83 8.30
C THR A 39 -10.22 -2.06 7.90
N TYR A 40 -10.04 -0.84 8.41
CA TYR A 40 -9.05 0.09 7.87
C TYR A 40 -8.34 0.87 8.97
N LEU A 41 -7.00 0.82 8.98
CA LEU A 41 -6.15 1.70 9.79
C LEU A 41 -5.23 2.54 8.92
N ALA A 42 -4.90 3.76 9.34
CA ALA A 42 -4.00 4.62 8.57
C ALA A 42 -3.01 5.37 9.47
N GLY A 43 -1.86 5.72 8.88
CA GLY A 43 -0.86 6.59 9.50
C GLY A 43 -0.38 6.09 10.87
N GLU A 44 -0.35 6.99 11.84
CA GLU A 44 0.15 6.69 13.19
C GLU A 44 -0.66 5.61 13.91
N GLY A 45 -1.97 5.56 13.73
CA GLY A 45 -2.82 4.51 14.31
C GLY A 45 -2.48 3.12 13.76
N ALA A 46 -2.21 3.01 12.46
CA ALA A 46 -1.75 1.75 11.86
C ALA A 46 -0.39 1.32 12.39
N MET A 47 0.53 2.28 12.61
CA MET A 47 1.86 2.00 13.15
C MET A 47 1.83 1.59 14.63
N ALA A 48 1.00 2.24 15.43
CA ALA A 48 0.80 1.86 16.83
C ALA A 48 0.24 0.44 16.92
N TYR A 49 -0.76 0.11 16.09
CA TYR A 49 -1.31 -1.25 16.00
C TYR A 49 -0.26 -2.27 15.55
N ALA A 50 0.56 -1.94 14.55
CA ALA A 50 1.63 -2.83 14.09
C ALA A 50 2.61 -3.17 15.23
N GLN A 51 2.98 -2.18 16.05
CA GLN A 51 3.84 -2.38 17.22
C GLN A 51 3.16 -3.27 18.27
N THR A 52 1.88 -3.07 18.57
CA THR A 52 1.15 -3.92 19.54
C THR A 52 1.03 -5.37 19.08
N GLU A 53 0.92 -5.60 17.76
CA GLU A 53 0.86 -6.93 17.16
C GLU A 53 2.24 -7.58 16.94
N GLY A 54 3.33 -6.89 17.30
CA GLY A 54 4.68 -7.43 17.23
C GLY A 54 5.30 -7.42 15.83
N PHE A 55 4.83 -6.56 14.91
CA PHE A 55 5.50 -6.36 13.63
C PHE A 55 6.85 -5.69 13.83
N GLU A 56 7.87 -6.17 13.12
CA GLU A 56 9.19 -5.53 13.08
C GLU A 56 9.08 -4.15 12.41
N ILE A 57 9.52 -3.12 13.13
CA ILE A 57 9.66 -1.77 12.60
C ILE A 57 11.11 -1.59 12.17
N LEU A 58 11.32 -1.52 10.85
CA LEU A 58 12.63 -1.39 10.25
C LEU A 58 13.26 -0.01 10.56
N PRO A 59 14.59 0.08 10.53
CA PRO A 59 15.27 1.37 10.58
C PRO A 59 14.82 2.28 9.44
N LYS A 60 14.71 3.58 9.71
CA LYS A 60 14.33 4.58 8.71
C LYS A 60 15.22 4.46 7.47
N GLY A 61 14.59 4.32 6.31
CA GLY A 61 15.28 4.23 5.02
C GLY A 61 15.69 2.81 4.61
N ALA A 62 15.45 1.78 5.44
CA ALA A 62 15.77 0.39 5.10
C ALA A 62 15.07 -0.12 3.81
N LEU A 63 13.92 0.45 3.47
CA LEU A 63 13.15 0.11 2.26
C LEU A 63 13.51 0.97 1.04
N VAL A 64 14.42 1.94 1.18
CA VAL A 64 14.76 2.88 0.11
C VAL A 64 15.90 2.32 -0.73
N THR A 65 15.64 2.11 -2.02
CA THR A 65 16.64 1.65 -2.99
C THR A 65 17.29 2.82 -3.73
N GLU A 66 18.47 2.61 -4.30
CA GLU A 66 19.14 3.61 -5.16
C GLU A 66 18.28 4.00 -6.37
N ASN A 67 17.57 3.04 -6.96
CA ASN A 67 16.64 3.32 -8.07
C ASN A 67 15.50 4.26 -7.63
N ALA A 68 14.94 4.06 -6.44
CA ALA A 68 13.88 4.92 -5.90
C ALA A 68 14.40 6.35 -5.60
N LYS A 69 15.64 6.48 -5.11
CA LYS A 69 16.29 7.80 -4.92
C LYS A 69 16.45 8.53 -6.25
N LYS A 70 17.01 7.84 -7.26
CA LYS A 70 17.22 8.39 -8.60
C LYS A 70 15.90 8.86 -9.24
N ALA A 71 14.85 8.04 -9.16
CA ALA A 71 13.53 8.41 -9.68
C ALA A 71 12.96 9.66 -9.00
N LEU A 72 13.16 9.81 -7.69
CA LEU A 72 12.72 11.01 -6.96
C LEU A 72 13.52 12.25 -7.35
N ASP A 73 14.83 12.13 -7.56
CA ASP A 73 15.68 13.26 -7.96
C ASP A 73 15.38 13.72 -9.39
N GLU A 74 15.13 12.78 -10.31
CA GLU A 74 14.65 13.06 -11.67
C GLU A 74 13.28 13.77 -11.63
N PHE A 75 12.36 13.29 -10.80
CA PHE A 75 11.05 13.94 -10.61
C PHE A 75 11.21 15.39 -10.14
N LYS A 76 12.03 15.63 -9.11
CA LYS A 76 12.26 16.99 -8.56
C LYS A 76 12.91 17.93 -9.57
N THR A 77 13.85 17.43 -10.37
CA THR A 77 14.56 18.24 -11.37
C THR A 77 13.62 18.73 -12.46
N ASN A 78 12.68 17.89 -12.88
CA ASN A 78 11.74 18.20 -13.95
C ASN A 78 10.44 18.87 -13.48
N TYR A 79 10.21 18.94 -12.16
CA TYR A 79 9.01 19.51 -11.55
C TYR A 79 8.76 20.98 -11.91
N ALA A 80 9.74 21.72 -12.45
CA ALA A 80 9.55 23.08 -12.93
C ALA A 80 8.58 23.20 -14.12
N ASN A 81 8.34 22.13 -14.89
CA ASN A 81 7.43 22.07 -16.04
C ASN A 81 6.16 21.25 -15.71
N VAL A 82 5.47 21.63 -14.63
CA VAL A 82 4.40 20.90 -13.93
C VAL A 82 3.31 20.34 -14.86
N SER A 83 2.92 21.04 -15.93
CA SER A 83 1.77 20.67 -16.76
C SER A 83 1.98 19.44 -17.65
N GLN A 84 3.20 19.22 -18.16
CA GLN A 84 3.49 18.08 -19.04
C GLN A 84 3.93 16.84 -18.23
N PHE A 85 4.47 17.07 -17.02
CA PHE A 85 5.00 16.02 -16.14
C PHE A 85 3.91 15.21 -15.42
N LEU A 86 2.74 15.79 -15.14
CA LEU A 86 1.65 15.08 -14.46
C LEU A 86 1.08 13.92 -15.29
N GLU A 87 1.10 14.04 -16.62
CA GLU A 87 0.60 13.02 -17.54
C GLU A 87 1.60 11.86 -17.69
N GLU A 88 2.90 12.16 -17.83
CA GLU A 88 3.97 11.16 -17.94
C GLU A 88 4.34 10.49 -16.61
N ALA A 89 4.30 11.21 -15.48
CA ALA A 89 4.59 10.64 -14.16
C ALA A 89 3.54 9.61 -13.69
N SER A 90 2.33 9.65 -14.25
CA SER A 90 1.31 8.62 -14.03
C SER A 90 1.73 7.26 -14.58
N LEU A 91 2.56 7.23 -15.63
CA LEU A 91 3.07 6.02 -16.29
C LEU A 91 4.38 5.51 -15.65
N ALA A 92 5.09 6.35 -14.90
CA ALA A 92 6.37 6.03 -14.26
C ALA A 92 6.24 5.56 -12.80
N SER A 93 5.05 5.12 -12.37
CA SER A 93 4.82 4.63 -11.01
C SER A 93 5.51 3.27 -10.79
N PRO A 94 6.51 3.16 -9.91
CA PRO A 94 7.17 1.87 -9.69
C PRO A 94 6.26 0.94 -8.88
N GLY A 95 5.70 -0.07 -9.57
CA GLY A 95 5.43 -1.40 -9.03
C GLY A 95 4.32 -1.55 -8.00
N THR A 96 3.10 -1.07 -8.28
CA THR A 96 1.92 -1.65 -7.62
C THR A 96 1.84 -3.13 -7.97
N VAL A 97 1.64 -3.98 -6.97
CA VAL A 97 1.46 -5.42 -7.16
C VAL A 97 0.14 -5.87 -6.57
N GLY A 98 -0.45 -6.89 -7.17
CA GLY A 98 -1.65 -7.51 -6.66
C GLY A 98 -1.75 -8.98 -7.07
N ALA A 99 -2.64 -9.69 -6.41
CA ALA A 99 -2.92 -11.09 -6.68
C ALA A 99 -4.40 -11.38 -6.44
N VAL A 100 -4.95 -12.27 -7.25
CA VAL A 100 -6.26 -12.88 -7.06
C VAL A 100 -6.10 -14.39 -7.09
N ALA A 101 -6.86 -15.08 -6.25
CA ALA A 101 -6.85 -16.54 -6.19
C ALA A 101 -8.25 -17.08 -5.93
N ILE A 102 -8.50 -18.30 -6.40
CA ILE A 102 -9.69 -19.09 -6.09
C ILE A 102 -9.23 -20.43 -5.49
N ASP A 103 -9.86 -20.83 -4.39
CA ASP A 103 -9.56 -22.12 -3.75
C ASP A 103 -10.42 -23.27 -4.32
N ALA A 104 -10.18 -24.49 -3.84
CA ALA A 104 -10.90 -25.68 -4.29
C ALA A 104 -12.40 -25.69 -3.92
N PHE A 105 -12.84 -24.82 -3.02
CA PHE A 105 -14.25 -24.67 -2.62
C PHE A 105 -14.96 -23.54 -3.38
N GLY A 106 -14.23 -22.82 -4.25
CA GLY A 106 -14.76 -21.69 -5.00
C GLY A 106 -14.70 -20.36 -4.25
N ASN A 107 -14.01 -20.29 -3.11
CA ASN A 107 -13.80 -19.01 -2.42
C ASN A 107 -12.73 -18.20 -3.14
N VAL A 108 -13.02 -16.91 -3.37
CA VAL A 108 -12.11 -15.97 -4.01
C VAL A 108 -11.46 -15.09 -2.96
N ALA A 109 -10.20 -14.70 -3.17
CA ALA A 109 -9.55 -13.65 -2.40
C ALA A 109 -8.75 -12.73 -3.34
N ALA A 110 -8.68 -11.45 -2.97
CA ALA A 110 -7.91 -10.44 -3.68
C ALA A 110 -7.02 -9.66 -2.71
N ALA A 111 -5.82 -9.29 -3.16
CA ALA A 111 -4.85 -8.52 -2.38
C ALA A 111 -4.07 -7.57 -3.28
N THR A 112 -3.88 -6.32 -2.84
CA THR A 112 -3.08 -5.31 -3.56
C THR A 112 -2.20 -4.55 -2.58
N SER A 113 -0.97 -4.21 -3.00
CA SER A 113 -0.02 -3.42 -2.21
C SER A 113 0.78 -2.46 -3.10
N THR A 114 1.03 -1.24 -2.61
CA THR A 114 1.73 -0.21 -3.37
C THR A 114 2.59 0.73 -2.51
N GLY A 115 3.68 1.22 -3.11
CA GLY A 115 4.41 2.40 -2.64
C GLY A 115 3.69 3.72 -2.96
N GLY A 116 2.75 3.70 -3.91
CA GLY A 116 2.13 4.87 -4.53
C GLY A 116 3.02 5.45 -5.63
N ILE A 117 2.72 6.68 -6.03
CA ILE A 117 3.44 7.38 -7.10
C ILE A 117 4.68 8.12 -6.56
N THR A 118 5.72 8.20 -7.39
CA THR A 118 6.90 9.04 -7.12
C THR A 118 6.50 10.50 -6.93
N GLY A 119 7.09 11.19 -5.96
CA GLY A 119 6.80 12.60 -5.71
C GLY A 119 5.45 12.90 -5.07
N LYS A 120 4.70 11.88 -4.63
CA LYS A 120 3.41 12.08 -3.94
C LYS A 120 3.53 13.00 -2.72
N MET A 121 2.48 13.78 -2.46
CA MET A 121 2.34 14.53 -1.22
C MET A 121 2.37 13.58 -0.01
N ALA A 122 2.93 14.05 1.11
CA ALA A 122 2.89 13.30 2.37
C ALA A 122 1.43 13.04 2.77
N GLY A 123 1.13 11.79 3.13
CA GLY A 123 -0.23 11.36 3.47
C GLY A 123 -1.14 11.05 2.27
N ARG A 124 -0.68 11.20 1.02
CA ARG A 124 -1.47 10.77 -0.16
C ARG A 124 -1.71 9.26 -0.12
N ILE A 125 -2.98 8.88 -0.19
CA ILE A 125 -3.47 7.50 -0.25
C ILE A 125 -3.88 7.18 -1.69
N GLY A 126 -3.45 6.02 -2.20
CA GLY A 126 -3.85 5.51 -3.51
C GLY A 126 -5.11 4.63 -3.46
N ASP A 127 -5.48 4.10 -4.62
CA ASP A 127 -6.59 3.16 -4.81
C ASP A 127 -6.35 1.79 -4.16
N SER A 128 -5.10 1.33 -4.08
CA SER A 128 -4.76 -0.05 -3.70
C SER A 128 -5.35 -0.50 -2.35
N SER A 129 -5.39 0.38 -1.36
CA SER A 129 -5.95 0.09 -0.03
C SER A 129 -7.45 0.40 0.09
N LEU A 130 -8.06 1.02 -0.92
CA LEU A 130 -9.48 1.34 -0.95
C LEU A 130 -10.26 0.13 -1.53
N LEU A 131 -11.16 -0.45 -0.72
CA LEU A 131 -12.04 -1.52 -1.19
C LEU A 131 -12.94 -1.01 -2.33
N GLY A 132 -13.03 -1.78 -3.41
CA GLY A 132 -13.72 -1.37 -4.64
C GLY A 132 -12.95 -0.37 -5.51
N GLY A 133 -11.83 0.17 -5.01
CA GLY A 133 -10.88 0.95 -5.80
C GLY A 133 -9.83 0.05 -6.44
N GLY A 134 -8.82 -0.35 -5.65
CA GLY A 134 -7.72 -1.19 -6.10
C GLY A 134 -7.76 -2.64 -5.61
N THR A 135 -8.68 -3.00 -4.70
CA THR A 135 -8.87 -4.38 -4.19
C THR A 135 -10.36 -4.69 -4.04
N LEU A 136 -10.83 -5.77 -4.68
CA LEU A 136 -12.19 -6.29 -4.53
C LEU A 136 -12.22 -7.77 -4.97
N CYS A 137 -13.04 -8.59 -4.30
CA CYS A 137 -13.42 -9.93 -4.74
C CYS A 137 -14.88 -10.23 -4.38
#